data_AF-A0A9P1CVT6-F1
#
_entry.id   AF-A0A9P1CVT6-F1
#
_cell.length_a   1.000
_cell.length_b   1.000
_cell.length_c   1.000
_cell.angle_alpha   90.00
_cell.angle_beta   90.00
_cell.angle_gamma   90.00
#
_symmetry.space_group_name_H-M   'P 1'
#
loop_
_entity.id
_entity.type
_entity.pdbx_description
1 polymer ?
#
loop_
_entity_poly.entity_id
_entity_poly.type
_entity_poly.pdbx_seq_one_letter_code
_entity_poly.pdbx_strand_id
1 'polypeptide(L)'
;LDLEYHDLLSLFEFLDNGDGEITLSEFIEGAAKLRGSAKALDIWRMETKIEVLLSEVLQAVGGKMNVQEAFEEHGFRHVTFSTNAARHSIAQHTKSSEGIEQ
;
A
#
# COMPACT_ATOMS: atom_id res chain seq x y z
N LEU A 1 -3.77 -18.32 -16.30
CA LEU A 1 -4.73 -17.86 -15.29
C LEU A 1 -5.76 -18.97 -15.20
N ASP A 2 -5.51 -19.95 -14.33
CA ASP A 2 -6.56 -20.89 -13.91
C ASP A 2 -7.37 -20.12 -12.88
N LEU A 3 -8.46 -19.49 -13.32
CA LEU A 3 -9.35 -18.71 -12.46
C LEU A 3 -10.59 -19.53 -12.19
N GLU A 4 -10.94 -19.74 -10.92
CA GLU A 4 -12.22 -20.34 -10.56
C GLU A 4 -13.37 -19.34 -10.84
N TYR A 5 -14.61 -19.83 -10.96
CA TYR A 5 -15.76 -18.98 -11.30
C TYR A 5 -15.94 -17.80 -10.34
N HIS A 6 -15.61 -17.98 -9.06
CA HIS A 6 -15.65 -16.91 -8.07
C HIS A 6 -14.59 -15.83 -8.30
N ASP A 7 -13.42 -16.19 -8.83
CA ASP A 7 -12.34 -15.25 -9.15
C ASP A 7 -12.67 -14.41 -10.38
N LEU A 8 -13.50 -14.90 -11.29
CA LEU A 8 -13.94 -14.16 -12.47
C LEU A 8 -14.83 -12.97 -12.11
N LEU A 9 -15.65 -13.09 -11.07
CA LEU A 9 -16.50 -11.98 -10.62
C LEU A 9 -15.65 -10.88 -9.98
N SER A 10 -14.72 -11.24 -9.10
CA SER A 10 -13.78 -10.28 -8.51
C SER A 10 -12.84 -9.67 -9.56
N LEU A 11 -12.47 -10.44 -10.58
CA LEU A 11 -11.72 -9.94 -11.73
C LEU A 11 -12.56 -8.91 -12.51
N PHE A 12 -13.84 -9.17 -12.73
CA PHE A 12 -14.72 -8.22 -13.41
C PHE A 12 -14.83 -6.92 -12.62
N GLU A 13 -15.10 -7.00 -11.32
CA GLU A 13 -15.17 -5.84 -10.41
C GLU A 13 -13.85 -5.07 -10.34
N PHE A 14 -12.71 -5.75 -10.50
CA PHE A 14 -11.40 -5.10 -10.50
C PHE A 14 -11.09 -4.33 -11.79
N LEU A 15 -11.65 -4.79 -12.91
CA LEU A 15 -11.44 -4.18 -14.23
C LEU A 15 -12.44 -3.05 -14.51
N ASP A 16 -13.68 -3.21 -14.03
CA ASP A 16 -14.76 -2.24 -14.18
C ASP A 16 -14.48 -0.94 -13.37
N ASN A 17 -14.87 0.19 -13.93
CA ASN A 17 -14.82 1.50 -13.27
C ASN A 17 -16.04 1.75 -12.35
N GLY A 18 -17.01 0.83 -12.35
CA GLY A 18 -18.27 0.89 -11.63
C GLY A 18 -19.48 1.20 -12.53
N ASP A 19 -19.34 1.10 -13.85
CA ASP A 19 -20.44 1.28 -14.82
C ASP A 19 -21.14 -0.03 -15.18
N GLY A 20 -20.62 -1.17 -14.70
CA GLY A 20 -21.19 -2.50 -14.91
C GLY A 20 -20.83 -3.09 -16.28
N GLU A 21 -19.97 -2.43 -17.05
CA GLU A 21 -19.40 -2.90 -18.30
C GLU A 21 -17.86 -2.91 -18.22
N ILE A 22 -17.20 -3.61 -19.14
CA ILE A 22 -15.74 -3.53 -19.26
C ILE A 22 -15.43 -3.14 -20.70
N THR A 23 -14.93 -1.94 -20.87
CA THR A 23 -14.39 -1.48 -22.15
C THR A 23 -13.07 -2.17 -22.47
N LEU A 24 -12.72 -2.21 -23.76
CA LEU A 24 -11.44 -2.78 -24.19
C LEU A 24 -10.24 -2.09 -23.52
N SER A 25 -10.34 -0.78 -23.27
CA SER A 25 -9.30 0.00 -22.59
C SER A 25 -9.10 -0.46 -21.13
N GLU A 26 -10.20 -0.61 -20.38
CA GLU A 26 -10.18 -1.10 -19.00
C GLU A 26 -9.63 -2.52 -18.91
N PHE A 27 -10.03 -3.38 -19.84
CA PHE A 27 -9.48 -4.73 -19.93
C PHE A 27 -7.97 -4.70 -20.16
N ILE A 28 -7.47 -3.92 -21.13
CA ILE A 28 -6.03 -3.86 -21.43
C ILE A 28 -5.24 -3.29 -20.26
N GLU A 29 -5.71 -2.19 -19.67
CA GLU A 29 -5.04 -1.55 -18.54
C GLU A 29 -5.06 -2.41 -17.28
N GLY A 30 -6.20 -3.01 -16.97
CA GLY A 30 -6.36 -3.85 -15.80
C GLY A 30 -5.66 -5.21 -15.96
N ALA A 31 -5.71 -5.84 -17.14
CA ALA A 31 -4.95 -7.06 -17.42
C ALA A 31 -3.43 -6.82 -17.35
N ALA A 32 -2.95 -5.65 -17.78
CA ALA A 32 -1.55 -5.26 -17.62
C ALA A 32 -1.14 -5.06 -16.14
N LYS A 33 -2.08 -4.63 -15.29
CA LYS A 33 -1.87 -4.52 -13.83
C LYS A 33 -1.94 -5.87 -13.11
N LEU A 34 -2.78 -6.79 -13.59
CA LEU A 34 -2.94 -8.14 -13.03
C LEU A 34 -1.79 -9.08 -13.38
N ARG A 35 -1.11 -8.82 -14.51
CA ARG A 35 -0.01 -9.65 -14.97
C ARG A 35 1.32 -9.19 -14.39
N GLY A 36 1.96 -10.05 -13.60
CA GLY A 36 3.32 -9.87 -13.11
C GLY A 36 3.38 -9.78 -11.58
N SER A 37 4.60 -9.66 -11.04
CA SER A 37 4.78 -9.42 -9.60
C SER A 37 4.35 -8.00 -9.24
N ALA A 38 3.69 -7.83 -8.09
CA ALA A 38 3.41 -6.51 -7.53
C ALA A 38 4.71 -5.70 -7.46
N LYS A 39 4.70 -4.48 -8.02
CA LYS A 39 5.88 -3.62 -7.97
C LYS A 39 6.03 -3.09 -6.54
N ALA A 40 7.25 -2.69 -6.17
CA ALA A 40 7.51 -2.06 -4.88
C ALA A 40 6.57 -0.86 -4.61
N LEU A 41 6.22 -0.10 -5.66
CA LEU A 41 5.27 1.00 -5.56
C LEU A 41 3.84 0.55 -5.23
N ASP A 42 3.40 -0.60 -5.75
CA ASP A 42 2.07 -1.15 -5.49
C ASP A 42 1.97 -1.62 -4.03
N ILE A 43 3.04 -2.27 -3.54
CA ILE A 43 3.16 -2.68 -2.13
C ILE A 43 3.14 -1.45 -1.21
N TRP A 44 3.92 -0.41 -1.54
CA TRP A 44 3.96 0.82 -0.75
C TRP A 44 2.62 1.55 -0.71
N ARG A 45 1.90 1.60 -1.84
CA ARG A 45 0.53 2.16 -1.89
C ARG A 45 -0.42 1.37 -1.00
N MET A 46 -0.29 0.05 -0.97
CA MET A 46 -1.09 -0.82 -0.12
C MET A 46 -0.77 -0.60 1.37
N GLU A 47 0.50 -0.54 1.75
CA GLU A 47 0.95 -0.22 3.12
C GLU A 47 0.35 1.10 3.60
N THR A 48 0.43 2.15 2.77
CA THR A 48 -0.11 3.48 3.10
C THR A 48 -1.63 3.45 3.31
N LYS A 49 -2.38 2.75 2.42
CA LYS A 49 -3.84 2.63 2.57
C LYS A 49 -4.22 1.87 3.85
N ILE A 50 -3.48 0.82 4.18
CA ILE A 50 -3.69 0.02 5.39
C ILE A 50 -3.44 0.87 6.64
N GLU A 51 -2.36 1.66 6.67
CA GLU A 51 -2.04 2.55 7.79
C GLU A 51 -3.16 3.57 8.04
N VAL A 52 -3.67 4.20 6.98
CA VAL A 52 -4.79 5.17 7.07
C VAL A 52 -6.05 4.49 7.59
N LEU A 53 -6.44 3.36 6.99
CA LEU A 53 -7.64 2.62 7.40
C LEU A 53 -7.58 2.15 8.85
N LEU A 54 -6.43 1.63 9.30
CA LEU A 54 -6.24 1.20 10.69
C LEU A 54 -6.35 2.38 11.66
N SER A 55 -5.77 3.54 11.30
CA SER A 55 -5.88 4.75 12.09
C SER A 55 -7.34 5.20 12.23
N GLU A 56 -8.10 5.20 11.13
CA GLU A 56 -9.54 5.54 11.14
C GLU A 56 -10.36 4.56 11.97
N VAL A 57 -10.10 3.25 11.86
CA VAL A 57 -10.79 2.21 12.64
C VAL A 57 -10.50 2.35 14.12
N LEU A 58 -9.23 2.56 14.52
CA LEU A 58 -8.87 2.77 15.93
C LEU A 58 -9.56 4.00 16.51
N GLN A 59 -9.63 5.09 15.75
CA GLN A 59 -10.37 6.29 16.15
C GLN A 59 -11.87 6.03 16.29
N ALA A 60 -12.48 5.31 15.33
CA ALA A 60 -13.90 4.99 15.35
C ALA A 60 -14.29 4.10 16.54
N VAL A 61 -13.40 3.22 16.99
CA VAL A 61 -13.59 2.35 18.16
C VAL A 61 -13.29 3.09 19.49
N GLY A 62 -12.88 4.36 19.44
CA GLY A 62 -12.58 5.17 20.62
C GLY A 62 -11.20 4.89 21.23
N GLY A 63 -10.34 4.22 20.47
CA GLY A 63 -8.93 4.01 20.84
C GLY A 63 -8.18 5.35 20.84
N LYS A 64 -7.46 5.63 21.93
CA LYS A 64 -6.54 6.78 22.02
C LYS A 64 -5.12 6.46 21.53
N MET A 65 -4.89 5.22 21.13
CA MET A 65 -3.60 4.72 20.69
C MET A 65 -3.40 4.98 19.20
N ASN A 66 -2.15 5.21 18.81
CA ASN A 66 -1.78 5.17 17.40
C ASN A 66 -1.59 3.71 16.93
N VAL A 67 -1.53 3.51 15.62
CA VAL A 67 -1.41 2.17 15.02
C VAL A 67 -0.16 1.44 15.53
N GLN A 68 0.98 2.13 15.68
CA GLN A 68 2.22 1.50 16.15
C GLN A 68 2.06 0.96 17.59
N GLU A 69 1.48 1.75 18.49
CA GLU A 69 1.19 1.36 19.87
C GLU A 69 0.25 0.16 19.94
N ALA A 70 -0.81 0.17 19.13
CA ALA A 70 -1.78 -0.93 19.07
C ALA A 70 -1.10 -2.26 18.68
N PHE A 71 -0.19 -2.23 17.70
CA PHE A 71 0.51 -3.43 17.24
C PHE A 71 1.53 -3.94 18.27
N GLU A 72 2.23 -3.04 18.97
CA GLU A 72 3.16 -3.41 20.03
C GLU A 72 2.47 -4.07 21.22
N GLU A 73 1.31 -3.54 21.64
CA GLU A 73 0.50 -4.11 22.72
C GLU A 73 0.05 -5.54 22.40
N HIS A 74 -0.31 -5.80 21.14
CA HIS A 74 -0.84 -7.09 20.70
C HIS A 74 0.25 -8.07 20.18
N GLY A 75 1.53 -7.76 20.41
CA GLY A 75 2.64 -8.67 20.12
C GLY A 75 3.14 -8.65 18.67
N PHE A 76 2.68 -7.73 17.83
CA PHE A 76 3.10 -7.57 16.44
C PHE A 76 4.34 -6.65 16.30
N ARG A 77 5.39 -6.90 17.10
CA ARG A 77 6.59 -6.02 17.20
C ARG A 77 7.42 -5.91 15.92
N HIS A 78 7.19 -6.77 14.93
CA HIS A 78 7.88 -6.75 13.64
C HIS A 78 7.17 -5.91 12.58
N VAL A 79 5.98 -5.41 12.88
CA VAL A 79 5.24 -4.52 11.99
C VAL A 79 5.64 -3.09 12.32
N THR A 80 6.34 -2.44 11.39
CA THR A 80 6.76 -1.05 11.51
C THR A 80 6.23 -0.29 10.32
N PHE A 81 5.52 0.81 10.57
CA PHE A 81 5.05 1.69 9.50
C PHE A 81 6.11 2.72 9.15
N SER A 82 6.27 2.98 7.86
CA SER A 82 7.25 3.93 7.34
C SER A 82 6.86 5.37 7.71
N THR A 83 7.24 5.85 8.89
CA THR A 83 6.99 7.25 9.26
C THR A 83 7.73 8.21 8.33
N ASN A 84 7.06 9.29 7.90
CA ASN A 84 7.65 10.36 7.11
C ASN A 84 8.91 10.98 7.76
N ALA A 85 9.13 10.77 9.06
CA ALA A 85 10.31 11.22 9.81
C ALA A 85 11.63 10.59 9.31
N ALA A 86 11.61 9.36 8.80
CA ALA A 86 12.81 8.67 8.29
C ALA A 86 13.42 9.38 7.06
N ARG A 87 12.64 10.21 6.34
CA ARG A 87 13.11 10.96 5.18
C ARG A 87 14.07 12.10 5.53
N HIS A 88 13.94 12.71 6.71
CA HIS A 88 14.76 13.87 7.04
C HIS A 88 16.20 13.50 7.44
N SER A 89 16.38 12.29 7.99
CA SER A 89 17.71 11.80 8.40
C SER A 89 18.50 11.21 7.23
N ILE A 90 17.84 10.47 6.31
CA ILE A 90 18.51 9.87 5.14
C ILE A 90 18.92 10.94 4.11
N ALA A 91 18.09 11.95 3.88
CA ALA A 91 18.41 13.04 2.94
C ALA A 91 19.52 13.99 3.43
N GLN A 92 19.81 14.03 4.74
CA GLN A 92 20.89 14.84 5.30
C GLN A 92 22.25 14.12 5.27
N HIS A 93 22.27 12.78 5.33
CA HIS A 93 23.53 12.04 5.26
C HIS A 93 24.09 11.91 3.84
N THR A 94 23.26 11.86 2.81
CA THR A 94 23.73 11.74 1.41
C THR A 94 24.32 13.03 0.87
N LYS A 95 23.88 14.20 1.34
CA LYS A 95 24.47 15.50 0.95
C LYS A 95 25.81 15.82 1.62
N SER A 96 26.15 15.15 2.72
CA SER A 96 27.42 15.38 3.41
C SER A 96 28.59 14.56 2.82
N SER A 97 28.32 13.54 2.00
CA SER A 97 29.37 12.68 1.42
C SER A 97 29.80 13.09 0.00
N GLU A 98 29.08 13.99 -0.68
CA GLU A 98 29.45 14.48 -2.03
C GLU A 98 30.31 15.76 -2.01
N GLY A 99 30.68 16.25 -0.83
CA GLY A 99 31.36 17.55 -0.65
C GLY A 99 32.84 17.48 -0.25
N ILE A 100 33.53 16.35 -0.44
CA ILE A 100 34.97 16.23 -0.15
C ILE A 100 35.67 15.59 -1.35
N GLU A 101 35.75 16.30 -2.47
CA GLU A 101 36.77 16.09 -3.50
C GLU A 101 36.82 17.32 -4.42
N GLN A 102 37.45 18.41 -3.95
CA GLN A 102 38.15 19.40 -4.77
C GLN A 102 39.37 19.90 -4.02
#